data_AF-A0A2D0RGH2-F1
#
_entry.id   AF-A0A2D0RGH2-F1
#
_cell.length_a   1.000
_cell.length_b   1.000
_cell.length_c   1.000
_cell.angle_alpha   90.00
_cell.angle_beta   90.00
_cell.angle_gamma   90.00
#
_symmetry.space_group_name_H-M   'P 1'
#
loop_
_entity.id
_entity.type
_entity.pdbx_description
1 polymer ?
#
loop_
_entity_poly.entity_id
_entity_poly.type
_entity_poly.pdbx_seq_one_letter_code
_entity_poly.pdbx_strand_id
1 'polypeptide(L)'
;MMAKIYKKNSRNGSICLYLGKRDFVDHVDHVDIVDGVLKVDTSELDGRKVFVQLSCFFHYGKEDLDLISLSFRKDIWMHHVQIYPPPAEDKPVTTPMQDVLMKKAEEGAHPFTFNIPANLPCSVTFLPAAWDKGKVCGVDFKIKAYIANEADDPDEKIDKKDTCQLIIRKIQFAPDKLLPGPEVNIYKQFMFSGKTIHLEASTEKEVYNHGDPIQVRVKINNQTNKVIKKIKISIDQTADVVLYSTDKYTKVVLCEEFRDQVNGQTTFEKEYIVTPLLANNKEKYGLALDGRLKDEDTNLASSTILLPGTYKDVQGILVSYKIKVKLMVASGGVFGSLISSYVTAEMPLILMSPKPKVGPDIMDLPPVENN
;
A
#
# COMPACT_ATOMS: atom_id res chain seq x y z
N MET A 1 0.38 -14.95 24.32
CA MET A 1 0.22 -13.49 24.16
C MET A 1 -1.26 -13.25 23.85
N MET A 2 -2.01 -12.46 24.64
CA MET A 2 -3.45 -12.29 24.39
C MET A 2 -3.68 -11.62 23.03
N ALA A 3 -4.43 -12.28 22.14
CA ALA A 3 -4.78 -11.72 20.84
C ALA A 3 -5.59 -10.42 21.01
N LYS A 4 -5.17 -9.37 20.31
CA LYS A 4 -5.80 -8.05 20.37
C LYS A 4 -7.12 -8.08 19.59
N ILE A 5 -8.24 -7.98 20.30
CA ILE A 5 -9.58 -7.92 19.69
C ILE A 5 -9.99 -6.46 19.54
N TYR A 6 -10.50 -6.12 18.35
CA TYR A 6 -11.01 -4.80 18.03
C TYR A 6 -12.53 -4.80 18.15
N LYS A 7 -13.10 -3.80 18.82
CA LYS A 7 -14.56 -3.65 18.91
C LYS A 7 -15.02 -2.22 18.69
N LYS A 8 -16.22 -2.05 18.11
CA LYS A 8 -16.86 -0.75 17.93
C LYS A 8 -18.37 -0.84 18.13
N ASN A 9 -18.88 -0.12 19.12
CA ASN A 9 -20.32 0.03 19.34
C ASN A 9 -20.90 1.13 18.44
N SER A 10 -22.18 0.99 18.09
CA SER A 10 -23.01 2.09 17.60
C SER A 10 -23.24 3.10 18.73
N ARG A 11 -23.76 4.30 18.40
CA ARG A 11 -23.97 5.34 19.42
C ARG A 11 -25.16 5.03 20.32
N ASN A 12 -26.17 4.37 19.79
CA ASN A 12 -27.31 3.87 20.56
C ASN A 12 -27.00 2.57 21.32
N GLY A 13 -25.90 1.88 21.00
CA GLY A 13 -25.50 0.64 21.66
C GLY A 13 -26.17 -0.62 21.12
N SER A 14 -27.14 -0.50 20.22
CA SER A 14 -27.93 -1.64 19.73
C SER A 14 -27.13 -2.58 18.83
N ILE A 15 -25.99 -2.15 18.26
CA ILE A 15 -25.08 -3.03 17.51
C ILE A 15 -23.61 -2.82 17.90
N CYS A 16 -22.84 -3.91 17.95
CA CYS A 16 -21.40 -3.86 18.22
C CYS A 16 -20.60 -4.80 17.32
N LEU A 17 -19.66 -4.22 16.57
CA LEU A 17 -18.80 -4.93 15.63
C LEU A 17 -17.52 -5.42 16.32
N TYR A 18 -17.17 -6.69 16.12
CA TYR A 18 -15.95 -7.33 16.64
C TYR A 18 -15.10 -7.89 15.50
N LEU A 19 -13.79 -7.64 15.55
CA LEU A 19 -12.79 -8.20 14.63
C LEU A 19 -11.58 -8.73 15.38
N GLY A 20 -11.02 -9.85 14.91
CA GLY A 20 -9.78 -10.42 15.42
C GLY A 20 -8.53 -9.70 14.92
N LYS A 21 -8.58 -9.13 13.72
CA LYS A 21 -7.49 -8.36 13.09
C LYS A 21 -8.05 -7.22 12.24
N ARG A 22 -7.18 -6.27 11.89
CA ARG A 22 -7.53 -5.14 10.99
C ARG A 22 -6.70 -5.11 9.71
N ASP A 23 -5.73 -6.01 9.59
CA ASP A 23 -4.89 -6.16 8.41
C ASP A 23 -5.18 -7.53 7.79
N PHE A 24 -5.50 -7.52 6.51
CA PHE A 24 -5.83 -8.70 5.72
C PHE A 24 -4.83 -8.79 4.57
N VAL A 25 -4.12 -9.91 4.50
CA VAL A 25 -3.02 -10.11 3.57
C VAL A 25 -3.55 -10.47 2.19
N ASP A 26 -3.05 -9.76 1.18
CA ASP A 26 -3.19 -10.11 -0.23
C ASP A 26 -2.02 -11.01 -0.65
N HIS A 27 -2.35 -12.22 -1.07
CA HIS A 27 -1.40 -13.23 -1.54
C HIS A 27 -1.23 -13.22 -3.07
N VAL A 28 -1.72 -12.18 -3.75
CA VAL A 28 -1.78 -12.02 -5.22
C VAL A 28 -2.92 -12.80 -5.88
N ASP A 29 -3.09 -14.07 -5.52
CA ASP A 29 -4.13 -14.96 -6.06
C ASP A 29 -5.42 -14.94 -5.22
N HIS A 30 -5.30 -14.75 -3.91
CA HIS A 30 -6.40 -14.63 -2.97
C HIS A 30 -6.07 -13.64 -1.86
N VAL A 31 -7.09 -13.20 -1.13
CA VAL A 31 -6.95 -12.33 0.04
C VAL A 31 -7.42 -13.09 1.27
N ASP A 32 -6.75 -12.89 2.41
CA ASP A 32 -7.22 -13.35 3.70
C ASP A 32 -8.71 -13.03 3.88
N ILE A 33 -9.47 -14.04 4.29
CA ILE A 33 -10.88 -13.90 4.57
C ILE A 33 -11.08 -12.87 5.69
N VAL A 34 -12.06 -11.99 5.50
CA VAL A 34 -12.48 -11.05 6.53
C VAL A 34 -13.55 -11.71 7.38
N ASP A 35 -13.18 -12.15 8.58
CA ASP A 35 -14.08 -12.77 9.55
C ASP A 35 -14.33 -11.86 10.76
N GLY A 36 -15.58 -11.83 11.22
CA GLY A 36 -15.96 -11.04 12.38
C GLY A 36 -17.28 -11.49 13.00
N VAL A 37 -17.64 -10.81 14.07
CA VAL A 37 -18.89 -11.03 14.80
C VAL A 37 -19.59 -9.71 15.02
N LEU A 38 -20.90 -9.67 14.81
CA LEU A 38 -21.76 -8.55 15.15
C LEU A 38 -22.65 -8.95 16.31
N LYS A 39 -22.56 -8.23 17.43
CA LYS A 39 -23.57 -8.30 18.49
C LYS A 39 -24.74 -7.42 18.12
N VAL A 40 -25.95 -7.95 18.22
CA VAL A 40 -27.21 -7.27 17.90
C VAL A 40 -28.11 -7.33 19.13
N ASP A 41 -28.54 -6.16 19.60
CA ASP A 41 -29.64 -6.02 20.56
C ASP A 41 -30.94 -5.86 19.78
N THR A 42 -31.84 -6.85 19.90
CA THR A 42 -33.11 -6.89 19.17
C THR A 42 -34.17 -5.96 19.75
N SER A 43 -33.94 -5.39 20.95
CA SER A 43 -34.93 -4.61 21.70
C SER A 43 -35.36 -3.31 20.99
N GLU A 44 -34.47 -2.75 20.16
CA GLU A 44 -34.65 -1.43 19.52
C GLU A 44 -34.69 -1.50 17.98
N LEU A 45 -34.91 -2.68 17.41
CA LEU A 45 -34.91 -2.85 15.95
C LEU A 45 -36.24 -2.41 15.31
N ASP A 46 -37.36 -2.47 16.02
CA ASP A 46 -38.69 -2.08 15.52
C ASP A 46 -39.05 -2.74 14.17
N GLY A 47 -38.66 -4.01 13.99
CA GLY A 47 -38.89 -4.77 12.75
C GLY A 47 -37.87 -4.49 11.63
N ARG A 48 -36.93 -3.57 11.83
CA ARG A 48 -35.83 -3.30 10.90
C ARG A 48 -34.80 -4.43 10.91
N LYS A 49 -34.04 -4.50 9.82
CA LYS A 49 -32.98 -5.49 9.59
C LYS A 49 -31.62 -4.90 9.97
N VAL A 50 -30.65 -5.77 10.20
CA VAL A 50 -29.27 -5.41 10.49
C VAL A 50 -28.36 -5.99 9.42
N PHE A 51 -27.55 -5.13 8.83
CA PHE A 51 -26.63 -5.49 7.76
C PHE A 51 -25.19 -5.20 8.17
N VAL A 52 -24.27 -5.97 7.59
CA VAL A 52 -22.84 -5.64 7.58
C VAL A 52 -22.43 -5.45 6.13
N GLN A 53 -21.64 -4.42 5.89
CA GLN A 53 -21.16 -4.03 4.58
C GLN A 53 -19.63 -3.91 4.63
N LEU A 54 -18.96 -4.57 3.69
CA LEU A 54 -17.56 -4.31 3.39
C LEU A 54 -17.47 -3.47 2.12
N SER A 55 -16.73 -2.37 2.19
CA SER A 55 -16.55 -1.42 1.09
C SER A 55 -15.07 -1.12 0.87
N CYS A 56 -14.65 -1.07 -0.39
CA CYS A 56 -13.39 -0.53 -0.86
C CYS A 56 -13.70 0.78 -1.57
N PHE A 57 -13.11 1.88 -1.14
CA PHE A 57 -13.41 3.19 -1.70
C PHE A 57 -12.17 4.05 -1.84
N PHE A 58 -12.13 4.79 -2.94
CA PHE A 58 -11.21 5.89 -3.11
C PHE A 58 -11.82 7.14 -2.51
N HIS A 59 -11.03 7.91 -1.75
CA HIS A 59 -11.45 9.19 -1.21
C HIS A 59 -10.38 10.26 -1.37
N TYR A 60 -10.84 11.50 -1.39
CA TYR A 60 -10.05 12.72 -1.35
C TYR A 60 -10.78 13.76 -0.52
N GLY A 61 -10.08 14.42 0.41
CA GLY A 61 -10.64 15.48 1.24
C GLY A 61 -10.88 15.05 2.69
N LYS A 62 -11.74 15.77 3.40
CA LYS A 62 -12.14 15.42 4.78
C LYS A 62 -13.41 14.57 4.74
N GLU A 63 -13.44 13.46 5.47
CA GLU A 63 -14.66 12.64 5.61
C GLU A 63 -15.78 13.34 6.41
N ASP A 64 -15.47 14.38 7.20
CA ASP A 64 -16.36 14.92 8.26
C ASP A 64 -16.93 16.34 8.02
N LEU A 65 -16.86 16.91 6.81
CA LEU A 65 -17.38 18.27 6.57
C LEU A 65 -18.41 18.33 5.43
N ASP A 66 -19.68 18.44 5.82
CA ASP A 66 -20.84 18.82 4.98
C ASP A 66 -20.79 20.31 4.53
N LEU A 67 -19.60 20.92 4.43
CA LEU A 67 -19.44 22.33 4.07
C LEU A 67 -18.29 22.49 3.06
N ILE A 68 -18.68 22.83 1.81
CA ILE A 68 -17.92 23.49 0.72
C ILE A 68 -16.38 23.32 0.81
N SER A 69 -15.93 22.07 0.83
CA SER A 69 -14.59 21.66 0.46
C SER A 69 -14.79 20.50 -0.50
N LEU A 70 -14.02 20.44 -1.58
CA LEU A 70 -14.11 19.38 -2.60
C LEU A 70 -13.74 18.02 -1.97
N SER A 71 -14.68 17.40 -1.25
CA SER A 71 -14.60 16.01 -0.80
C SER A 71 -15.11 15.14 -1.92
N PHE A 72 -14.29 14.18 -2.35
CA PHE A 72 -14.65 13.21 -3.36
C PHE A 72 -14.57 11.81 -2.75
N ARG A 73 -15.57 10.98 -3.03
CA ARG A 73 -15.55 9.57 -2.68
C ARG A 73 -16.12 8.78 -3.85
N LYS A 74 -15.43 7.71 -4.22
CA LYS A 74 -15.87 6.70 -5.18
C LYS A 74 -15.77 5.34 -4.53
N ASP A 75 -16.91 4.69 -4.34
CA ASP A 75 -16.93 3.29 -3.94
C ASP A 75 -16.49 2.45 -5.16
N ILE A 76 -15.34 1.78 -5.03
CA ILE A 76 -14.75 0.93 -6.06
C ILE A 76 -15.44 -0.43 -6.05
N TRP A 77 -15.71 -0.94 -4.84
CA TRP A 77 -16.36 -2.22 -4.63
C TRP A 77 -17.10 -2.22 -3.30
N MET A 78 -18.22 -2.93 -3.26
CA MET A 78 -19.08 -3.02 -2.09
C MET A 78 -19.80 -4.35 -2.06
N HIS A 79 -19.92 -4.94 -0.88
CA HIS A 79 -20.72 -6.12 -0.64
C HIS A 79 -21.41 -6.02 0.72
N HIS A 80 -22.69 -6.43 0.78
CA HIS A 80 -23.48 -6.43 2.00
C HIS A 80 -23.96 -7.85 2.33
N VAL A 81 -24.13 -8.13 3.61
CA VAL A 81 -24.73 -9.35 4.12
C VAL A 81 -25.76 -8.99 5.18
N GLN A 82 -26.92 -9.64 5.16
CA GLN A 82 -27.92 -9.51 6.21
C GLN A 82 -27.53 -10.40 7.39
N ILE A 83 -27.44 -9.79 8.57
CA ILE A 83 -27.09 -10.48 9.82
C ILE A 83 -28.35 -10.80 10.63
N TYR A 84 -29.26 -9.84 10.71
CA TYR A 84 -30.50 -9.99 11.45
C TYR A 84 -31.71 -9.47 10.64
N PRO A 85 -32.84 -10.19 10.61
CA PRO A 85 -33.00 -11.57 11.09
C PRO A 85 -32.08 -12.52 10.29
N PRO A 86 -31.56 -13.59 10.91
CA PRO A 86 -30.68 -14.53 10.20
C PRO A 86 -31.40 -15.12 8.97
N PRO A 87 -30.74 -15.20 7.80
CA PRO A 87 -31.30 -15.86 6.64
C PRO A 87 -31.71 -17.31 6.95
N ALA A 88 -32.73 -17.82 6.25
CA ALA A 88 -33.26 -19.17 6.48
C ALA A 88 -32.33 -20.30 6.01
N GLU A 89 -31.31 -19.98 5.22
CA GLU A 89 -30.34 -20.94 4.67
C GLU A 89 -29.05 -20.99 5.50
N ASP A 90 -28.69 -22.22 5.88
CA ASP A 90 -27.49 -22.71 6.56
C ASP A 90 -26.80 -21.84 7.62
N LYS A 91 -26.63 -22.42 8.82
CA LYS A 91 -25.68 -21.89 9.82
C LYS A 91 -24.30 -21.81 9.16
N PRO A 92 -23.72 -20.61 8.99
CA PRO A 92 -22.43 -20.48 8.35
C PRO A 92 -21.38 -21.22 9.19
N VAL A 93 -20.48 -21.95 8.52
CA VAL A 93 -19.33 -22.58 9.16
C VAL A 93 -18.50 -21.49 9.83
N THR A 94 -18.34 -21.58 11.15
CA THR A 94 -17.59 -20.58 11.91
C THR A 94 -16.08 -20.83 11.84
N THR A 95 -15.32 -19.74 11.82
CA THR A 95 -13.85 -19.80 11.95
C THR A 95 -13.47 -19.93 13.43
N PRO A 96 -12.27 -20.45 13.75
CA PRO A 96 -11.78 -20.47 15.14
C PRO A 96 -11.75 -19.09 15.80
N MET A 97 -11.48 -18.03 15.02
CA MET A 97 -11.54 -16.65 15.51
C MET A 97 -12.98 -16.24 15.82
N GLN A 98 -13.94 -16.56 14.96
CA GLN A 98 -15.36 -16.31 15.23
C GLN A 98 -15.82 -17.03 16.50
N ASP A 99 -15.40 -18.27 16.75
CA ASP A 99 -15.74 -18.98 17.99
C ASP A 99 -15.25 -18.23 19.25
N VAL A 100 -14.04 -17.66 19.20
CA VAL A 100 -13.49 -16.83 20.28
C VAL A 100 -14.27 -15.51 20.42
N LEU A 101 -14.58 -14.85 19.31
CA LEU A 101 -15.32 -13.58 19.31
C LEU A 101 -16.77 -13.75 19.78
N MET A 102 -17.44 -14.83 19.39
CA MET A 102 -18.79 -15.18 19.81
C MET A 102 -18.84 -15.39 21.33
N LYS A 103 -17.89 -16.14 21.90
CA LYS A 103 -17.77 -16.31 23.36
C LYS A 103 -17.58 -14.97 24.09
N LYS A 104 -16.88 -14.02 23.46
CA LYS A 104 -16.64 -12.67 24.03
C LYS A 104 -17.79 -11.70 23.85
N ALA A 105 -18.54 -11.81 22.76
CA ALA A 105 -19.69 -10.96 22.45
C ALA A 105 -20.94 -11.39 23.24
N GLU A 106 -20.98 -12.64 23.69
CA GLU A 106 -22.05 -13.26 24.48
C GLU A 106 -23.36 -13.38 23.68
N GLU A 107 -24.51 -13.16 24.31
CA GLU A 107 -25.83 -13.28 23.68
C GLU A 107 -26.04 -12.23 22.57
N GLY A 108 -26.79 -12.61 21.54
CA GLY A 108 -27.06 -11.76 20.37
C GLY A 108 -25.87 -11.64 19.40
N ALA A 109 -24.86 -12.49 19.52
CA ALA A 109 -23.71 -12.52 18.62
C ALA A 109 -24.02 -13.30 17.33
N HIS A 110 -23.66 -12.73 16.20
CA HIS A 110 -23.85 -13.33 14.87
C HIS A 110 -22.55 -13.24 14.05
N PRO A 111 -22.05 -14.36 13.50
CA PRO A 111 -20.85 -14.36 12.68
C PRO A 111 -21.11 -13.79 11.29
N PHE A 112 -20.09 -13.19 10.69
CA PHE A 112 -20.10 -12.78 9.29
C PHE A 112 -18.73 -12.97 8.65
N THR A 113 -18.73 -13.14 7.33
CA THR A 113 -17.53 -13.38 6.54
C THR A 113 -17.61 -12.63 5.21
N PHE A 114 -16.49 -12.05 4.75
CA PHE A 114 -16.35 -11.50 3.41
C PHE A 114 -15.12 -12.04 2.70
N ASN A 115 -15.27 -12.30 1.39
CA ASN A 115 -14.17 -12.59 0.47
C ASN A 115 -13.86 -11.32 -0.32
N ILE A 116 -12.65 -10.77 -0.15
CA ILE A 116 -12.20 -9.61 -0.92
C ILE A 116 -11.68 -10.11 -2.28
N PRO A 117 -12.19 -9.58 -3.42
CA PRO A 117 -11.63 -9.92 -4.73
C PRO A 117 -10.15 -9.52 -4.85
N ALA A 118 -9.32 -10.42 -5.40
CA ALA A 118 -7.87 -10.23 -5.52
C ALA A 118 -7.48 -9.06 -6.44
N ASN A 119 -8.35 -8.67 -7.39
CA ASN A 119 -8.11 -7.54 -8.30
C ASN A 119 -8.34 -6.16 -7.68
N LEU A 120 -8.78 -6.07 -6.42
CA LEU A 120 -8.90 -4.79 -5.73
C LEU A 120 -7.52 -4.25 -5.31
N PRO A 121 -7.31 -2.92 -5.33
CA PRO A 121 -6.07 -2.29 -4.86
C PRO A 121 -5.80 -2.56 -3.38
N CYS A 122 -4.54 -2.46 -2.96
CA CYS A 122 -4.17 -2.43 -1.55
C CYS A 122 -4.49 -1.06 -0.92
N SER A 123 -4.52 -1.02 0.41
CA SER A 123 -4.74 0.22 1.16
C SER A 123 -3.52 1.14 1.06
N VAL A 124 -3.70 2.28 0.40
CA VAL A 124 -2.64 3.27 0.15
C VAL A 124 -3.17 4.66 0.48
N THR A 125 -2.34 5.48 1.11
CA THR A 125 -2.68 6.88 1.43
C THR A 125 -1.58 7.80 0.96
N PHE A 126 -1.91 8.94 0.37
CA PHE A 126 -0.94 9.97 0.05
C PHE A 126 -0.57 10.79 1.29
N LEU A 127 0.72 11.06 1.47
CA LEU A 127 1.25 11.98 2.45
C LEU A 127 0.72 13.40 2.17
N PRO A 128 -0.11 13.99 3.04
CA PRO A 128 -0.66 15.32 2.83
C PRO A 128 0.42 16.39 2.92
N ALA A 129 0.17 17.54 2.29
CA ALA A 129 1.04 18.70 2.45
C ALA A 129 1.00 19.22 3.90
N ALA A 130 2.13 19.73 4.39
CA ALA A 130 2.24 20.24 5.76
C ALA A 130 1.22 21.35 6.07
N TRP A 131 0.85 22.16 5.08
CA TRP A 131 -0.15 23.23 5.16
C TRP A 131 -1.61 22.76 4.97
N ASP A 132 -1.83 21.53 4.49
CA ASP A 132 -3.18 20.98 4.22
C ASP A 132 -3.31 19.56 4.80
N LYS A 133 -3.04 19.43 6.11
CA LYS A 133 -3.17 18.15 6.85
C LYS A 133 -4.59 17.60 6.89
N GLY A 134 -5.58 18.40 6.47
CA GLY A 134 -6.98 18.04 6.52
C GLY A 134 -7.41 17.13 5.37
N LYS A 135 -6.81 17.27 4.18
CA LYS A 135 -7.23 16.52 3.00
C LYS A 135 -6.36 15.28 2.83
N VAL A 136 -6.89 14.15 3.25
CA VAL A 136 -6.30 12.84 2.97
C VAL A 136 -6.81 12.35 1.61
N CYS A 137 -5.95 11.67 0.88
CA CYS A 137 -6.28 11.05 -0.39
C CYS A 137 -5.81 9.61 -0.35
N GLY A 138 -6.66 8.66 -0.68
CA GLY A 138 -6.27 7.26 -0.55
C GLY A 138 -7.36 6.28 -0.95
N VAL A 139 -6.99 5.01 -0.81
CA VAL A 139 -7.87 3.86 -0.94
C VAL A 139 -7.94 3.16 0.40
N ASP A 140 -9.14 3.05 0.95
CA ASP A 140 -9.39 2.41 2.23
C ASP A 140 -10.45 1.32 2.13
N PHE A 141 -10.37 0.36 3.05
CA PHE A 141 -11.39 -0.66 3.24
C PHE A 141 -12.14 -0.38 4.54
N LYS A 142 -13.46 -0.53 4.52
CA LYS A 142 -14.32 -0.24 5.68
C LYS A 142 -15.38 -1.29 5.84
N ILE A 143 -15.43 -1.84 7.05
CA ILE A 143 -16.55 -2.64 7.54
C ILE A 143 -17.50 -1.69 8.27
N LYS A 144 -18.75 -1.63 7.82
CA LYS A 144 -19.82 -0.84 8.41
C LYS A 144 -20.98 -1.77 8.74
N ALA A 145 -21.43 -1.76 9.99
CA ALA A 145 -22.70 -2.35 10.38
C ALA A 145 -23.75 -1.25 10.54
N TYR A 146 -24.99 -1.54 10.14
CA TYR A 146 -26.08 -0.58 10.19
C TYR A 146 -27.45 -1.26 10.31
N ILE A 147 -28.41 -0.52 10.86
CA ILE A 147 -29.82 -0.89 10.95
C ILE A 147 -30.56 -0.17 9.81
N ALA A 148 -31.34 -0.92 9.02
CA ALA A 148 -32.08 -0.40 7.86
C ALA A 148 -33.29 -1.31 7.53
N ASN A 149 -34.21 -0.83 6.71
CA ASN A 149 -35.32 -1.63 6.19
C ASN A 149 -34.85 -2.58 5.07
N GLU A 150 -33.99 -2.09 4.17
CA GLU A 150 -33.39 -2.86 3.09
C GLU A 150 -31.88 -2.60 2.99
N ALA A 151 -31.16 -3.51 2.32
CA ALA A 151 -29.70 -3.47 2.31
C ALA A 151 -29.11 -2.25 1.57
N ASP A 152 -29.76 -1.83 0.48
CA ASP A 152 -29.26 -0.79 -0.43
C ASP A 152 -30.42 0.05 -0.97
N ASP A 153 -31.28 0.52 -0.06
CA ASP A 153 -32.35 1.46 -0.41
C ASP A 153 -31.78 2.88 -0.59
N PRO A 154 -31.81 3.45 -1.82
CA PRO A 154 -31.27 4.78 -2.08
C PRO A 154 -32.08 5.90 -1.40
N ASP A 155 -33.33 5.66 -1.05
CA ASP A 155 -34.22 6.63 -0.41
C ASP A 155 -34.12 6.57 1.13
N GLU A 156 -33.58 5.48 1.68
CA GLU A 156 -33.41 5.30 3.12
C GLU A 156 -32.11 5.96 3.64
N LYS A 157 -32.28 7.05 4.40
CA LYS A 157 -31.15 7.69 5.08
C LYS A 157 -30.84 7.01 6.41
N ILE A 158 -29.78 6.22 6.43
CA ILE A 158 -29.28 5.56 7.65
C ILE A 158 -28.76 6.61 8.66
N ASP A 159 -29.30 6.59 9.87
CA ASP A 159 -28.87 7.48 10.96
C ASP A 159 -27.48 7.07 11.48
N LYS A 160 -26.58 8.06 11.68
CA LYS A 160 -25.23 7.81 12.22
C LYS A 160 -25.27 7.11 13.58
N LYS A 161 -26.34 7.29 14.36
CA LYS A 161 -26.47 6.64 15.67
C LYS A 161 -26.67 5.13 15.57
N ASP A 162 -27.29 4.67 14.47
CA ASP A 162 -27.63 3.28 14.16
C ASP A 162 -26.49 2.58 13.38
N THR A 163 -25.30 3.17 13.38
CA THR A 163 -24.14 2.65 12.65
C THR A 163 -22.92 2.47 13.55
N CYS A 164 -22.14 1.44 13.24
CA CYS A 164 -20.78 1.33 13.75
C CYS A 164 -19.84 0.87 12.62
N GLN A 165 -18.60 1.35 12.64
CA GLN A 165 -17.67 1.10 11.54
C GLN A 165 -16.23 0.95 12.02
N LEU A 166 -15.48 0.08 11.33
CA LEU A 166 -14.05 -0.13 11.48
C LEU A 166 -13.39 -0.06 10.10
N ILE A 167 -12.34 0.76 9.99
CA ILE A 167 -11.42 0.72 8.84
C ILE A 167 -10.55 -0.53 8.95
N ILE A 168 -10.31 -1.22 7.85
CA ILE A 168 -9.37 -2.34 7.75
C ILE A 168 -8.40 -2.03 6.61
N ARG A 169 -7.29 -2.76 6.55
CA ARG A 169 -6.30 -2.63 5.48
C ARG A 169 -6.19 -3.92 4.70
N LYS A 170 -6.16 -3.80 3.38
CA LYS A 170 -5.64 -4.83 2.49
C LYS A 170 -4.17 -4.54 2.27
N ILE A 171 -3.29 -5.42 2.75
CA ILE A 171 -1.83 -5.24 2.72
C ILE A 171 -1.18 -6.35 1.92
N GLN A 172 -0.01 -6.08 1.34
CA GLN A 172 0.75 -7.06 0.58
C GLN A 172 2.16 -7.17 1.15
N PHE A 173 2.63 -8.38 1.39
CA PHE A 173 3.99 -8.64 1.85
C PHE A 173 4.88 -9.09 0.69
N ALA A 174 6.19 -8.97 0.90
CA ALA A 174 7.18 -9.51 -0.03
C ALA A 174 6.94 -11.02 -0.30
N PRO A 175 7.05 -11.47 -1.56
CA PRO A 175 6.96 -12.89 -1.88
C PRO A 175 8.13 -13.68 -1.27
N ASP A 176 7.92 -14.96 -0.96
CA ASP A 176 8.97 -15.81 -0.34
C ASP A 176 10.13 -16.12 -1.30
N LYS A 177 9.85 -16.11 -2.60
CA LYS A 177 10.84 -16.39 -3.64
C LYS A 177 11.55 -15.10 -4.03
N LEU A 178 12.78 -14.94 -3.57
CA LEU A 178 13.67 -13.87 -4.01
C LEU A 178 14.28 -14.24 -5.36
N LEU A 179 13.94 -13.48 -6.40
CA LEU A 179 14.57 -13.57 -7.71
C LEU A 179 15.82 -12.67 -7.78
N PRO A 180 16.76 -12.99 -8.68
CA PRO A 180 17.91 -12.12 -8.96
C PRO A 180 17.43 -10.71 -9.35
N GLY A 181 18.15 -9.70 -8.88
CA GLY A 181 17.83 -8.31 -9.19
C GLY A 181 18.01 -7.95 -10.66
N PRO A 182 17.40 -6.83 -11.09
CA PRO A 182 17.53 -6.36 -12.46
C PRO A 182 18.96 -5.94 -12.80
N GLU A 183 19.31 -6.12 -14.08
CA GLU A 183 20.52 -5.60 -14.70
C GLU A 183 20.13 -4.80 -15.95
N VAL A 184 20.73 -3.61 -16.11
CA VAL A 184 20.49 -2.73 -17.26
C VAL A 184 21.81 -2.26 -17.83
N ASN A 185 21.91 -2.35 -19.16
CA ASN A 185 23.10 -1.97 -19.94
C ASN A 185 22.74 -0.85 -20.94
N ILE A 186 23.42 0.29 -20.87
CA ILE A 186 23.16 1.47 -21.70
C ILE A 186 24.44 1.91 -22.41
N TYR A 187 24.34 2.13 -23.72
CA TYR A 187 25.39 2.73 -24.54
C TYR A 187 25.01 4.16 -24.92
N LYS A 188 25.81 5.14 -24.50
CA LYS A 188 25.64 6.53 -24.94
C LYS A 188 26.79 6.94 -25.86
N GLN A 189 26.44 7.22 -27.10
CA GLN A 189 27.33 7.90 -28.05
C GLN A 189 27.17 9.42 -27.93
N PHE A 190 28.28 10.15 -28.05
CA PHE A 190 28.29 11.61 -28.11
C PHE A 190 28.51 12.08 -29.54
N MET A 191 27.83 13.17 -29.93
CA MET A 191 27.95 13.76 -31.26
C MET A 191 29.43 14.03 -31.61
N PHE A 192 29.79 13.77 -32.87
CA PHE A 192 31.14 13.94 -33.43
C PHE A 192 32.23 13.02 -32.84
N SER A 193 31.89 12.02 -32.03
CA SER A 193 32.81 10.94 -31.66
C SER A 193 32.21 9.55 -31.95
N GLY A 194 32.98 8.66 -32.58
CA GLY A 194 32.64 7.24 -32.71
C GLY A 194 32.77 6.44 -31.39
N LYS A 195 33.08 7.13 -30.28
CA LYS A 195 33.36 6.54 -28.96
C LYS A 195 32.11 6.61 -28.07
N THR A 196 31.95 5.63 -27.19
CA THR A 196 30.76 5.50 -26.33
C THR A 196 31.11 5.48 -24.85
N ILE A 197 30.15 5.84 -24.00
CA ILE A 197 30.14 5.46 -22.58
C ILE A 197 29.17 4.30 -22.45
N HIS A 198 29.69 3.15 -22.03
CA HIS A 198 28.88 2.00 -21.64
C HIS A 198 28.68 2.04 -20.13
N LEU A 199 27.42 2.05 -19.69
CA LEU A 199 26.99 2.01 -18.29
C LEU A 199 26.19 0.74 -18.07
N GLU A 200 26.69 -0.11 -17.18
CA GLU A 200 25.99 -1.27 -16.64
C GLU A 200 25.62 -0.93 -15.18
N ALA A 201 24.36 -1.17 -14.82
CA ALA A 201 23.90 -1.00 -13.46
C ALA A 201 23.03 -2.21 -13.06
N SER A 202 23.27 -2.77 -11.88
CA SER A 202 22.54 -3.94 -11.38
C SER A 202 22.33 -3.91 -9.87
N THR A 203 21.41 -4.76 -9.40
CA THR A 203 21.15 -5.01 -7.98
C THR A 203 21.12 -6.51 -7.73
N GLU A 204 21.39 -6.93 -6.49
CA GLU A 204 21.46 -8.37 -6.17
C GLU A 204 20.08 -9.03 -6.14
N LYS A 205 19.07 -8.32 -5.60
CA LYS A 205 17.71 -8.81 -5.37
C LYS A 205 16.71 -7.98 -6.15
N GLU A 206 15.63 -8.61 -6.60
CA GLU A 206 14.52 -7.89 -7.23
C GLU A 206 13.65 -7.16 -6.18
N VAL A 207 13.46 -7.82 -5.03
CA VAL A 207 12.62 -7.36 -3.92
C VAL A 207 13.48 -6.97 -2.73
N TYR A 208 13.23 -5.77 -2.19
CA TYR A 208 13.83 -5.26 -0.96
C TYR A 208 12.74 -4.95 0.06
N ASN A 209 13.03 -5.19 1.34
CA ASN A 209 12.12 -4.80 2.39
C ASN A 209 12.30 -3.32 2.75
N HIS A 210 11.24 -2.69 3.28
CA HIS A 210 11.36 -1.36 3.87
C HIS A 210 12.44 -1.35 4.97
N GLY A 211 13.38 -0.41 4.85
CA GLY A 211 14.49 -0.25 5.79
C GLY A 211 15.75 -1.05 5.48
N ASP A 212 15.68 -2.05 4.58
CA ASP A 212 16.85 -2.81 4.16
C ASP A 212 17.74 -1.98 3.21
N PRO A 213 19.08 -2.05 3.35
CA PRO A 213 19.99 -1.38 2.44
C PRO A 213 19.96 -2.02 1.04
N ILE A 214 19.92 -1.18 0.01
CA ILE A 214 19.92 -1.58 -1.40
C ILE A 214 21.32 -1.41 -1.95
N GLN A 215 21.91 -2.50 -2.45
CA GLN A 215 23.22 -2.50 -3.08
C GLN A 215 23.05 -2.31 -4.60
N VAL A 216 23.61 -1.23 -5.12
CA VAL A 216 23.59 -0.87 -6.55
C VAL A 216 25.00 -0.96 -7.10
N ARG A 217 25.26 -1.97 -7.92
CA ARG A 217 26.52 -2.16 -8.63
C ARG A 217 26.52 -1.32 -9.89
N VAL A 218 27.56 -0.52 -10.09
CA VAL A 218 27.72 0.35 -11.25
C VAL A 218 29.05 0.05 -11.92
N LYS A 219 29.00 -0.39 -13.18
CA LYS A 219 30.18 -0.54 -14.03
C LYS A 219 30.11 0.44 -15.19
N ILE A 220 31.24 1.08 -15.47
CA ILE A 220 31.37 2.09 -16.50
C ILE A 220 32.58 1.73 -17.35
N ASN A 221 32.37 1.62 -18.65
CA ASN A 221 33.45 1.59 -19.63
C ASN A 221 33.39 2.88 -20.45
N ASN A 222 34.27 3.83 -20.13
CA ASN A 222 34.32 5.14 -20.78
C ASN A 222 35.35 5.13 -21.89
N GLN A 223 34.92 4.94 -23.14
CA GLN A 223 35.82 4.96 -24.29
C GLN A 223 36.07 6.40 -24.80
N THR A 224 35.33 7.38 -24.28
CA THR A 224 35.41 8.78 -24.69
C THR A 224 36.60 9.49 -24.03
N ASN A 225 36.89 10.71 -24.46
CA ASN A 225 37.88 11.58 -23.81
C ASN A 225 37.24 12.48 -22.74
N LYS A 226 35.94 12.33 -22.45
CA LYS A 226 35.22 13.15 -21.47
C LYS A 226 35.37 12.55 -20.08
N VAL A 227 35.40 13.40 -19.06
CA VAL A 227 35.45 13.00 -17.65
C VAL A 227 34.04 12.93 -17.08
N ILE A 228 33.70 11.85 -16.39
CA ILE A 228 32.51 11.77 -15.55
C ILE A 228 32.86 12.41 -14.21
N LYS A 229 32.16 13.48 -13.84
CA LYS A 229 32.46 14.29 -12.65
C LYS A 229 31.83 13.73 -11.38
N LYS A 230 30.66 13.13 -11.51
CA LYS A 230 29.81 12.66 -10.41
C LYS A 230 28.92 11.52 -10.87
N ILE A 231 28.59 10.64 -9.94
CA ILE A 231 27.61 9.58 -10.10
C ILE A 231 26.46 9.88 -9.14
N LYS A 232 25.23 9.86 -9.62
CA LYS A 232 24.04 10.16 -8.83
C LYS A 232 23.11 8.96 -8.86
N ILE A 233 22.69 8.49 -7.69
CA ILE A 233 21.70 7.42 -7.54
C ILE A 233 20.46 8.03 -6.92
N SER A 234 19.33 7.90 -7.61
CA SER A 234 18.04 8.31 -7.08
C SER A 234 17.02 7.19 -7.16
N ILE A 235 16.10 7.14 -6.20
CA ILE A 235 14.96 6.23 -6.21
C ILE A 235 13.72 7.09 -6.36
N ASP A 236 12.94 6.80 -7.40
CA ASP A 236 11.67 7.47 -7.66
C ASP A 236 10.53 6.51 -7.28
N GLN A 237 9.55 7.03 -6.54
CA GLN A 237 8.25 6.42 -6.35
C GLN A 237 7.28 7.01 -7.36
N THR A 238 6.60 6.15 -8.11
CA THR A 238 5.53 6.52 -9.04
C THR A 238 4.22 5.90 -8.55
N ALA A 239 3.23 6.75 -8.29
CA ALA A 239 1.87 6.37 -7.97
C ALA A 239 0.96 6.67 -9.17
N ASP A 240 0.43 5.63 -9.79
CA ASP A 240 -0.55 5.72 -10.86
C ASP A 240 -1.96 5.63 -10.24
N VAL A 241 -2.69 6.74 -10.27
CA VAL A 241 -4.09 6.82 -9.81
C VAL A 241 -4.99 6.48 -10.98
N VAL A 242 -5.67 5.34 -10.91
CA VAL A 242 -6.51 4.78 -11.97
C VAL A 242 -7.95 4.78 -11.48
N LEU A 243 -8.75 5.76 -11.90
CA LEU A 243 -10.17 5.87 -11.50
C LEU A 243 -11.10 6.14 -12.68
N TYR A 244 -10.91 7.29 -13.34
CA TYR A 244 -11.62 7.69 -14.56
C TYR A 244 -10.59 8.05 -15.63
N SER A 245 -9.58 8.82 -15.24
CA SER A 245 -8.30 9.01 -15.93
C SER A 245 -7.21 8.21 -15.24
N THR A 246 -6.08 8.07 -15.93
CA THR A 246 -4.83 7.58 -15.34
C THR A 246 -3.92 8.78 -15.08
N ASP A 247 -3.83 9.19 -13.83
CA ASP A 247 -2.94 10.26 -13.39
C ASP A 247 -1.68 9.69 -12.76
N LYS A 248 -0.52 10.21 -13.14
CA LYS A 248 0.78 9.70 -12.70
C LYS A 248 1.51 10.71 -11.82
N TYR A 249 1.79 10.32 -10.58
CA TYR A 249 2.53 11.15 -9.62
C TYR A 249 3.88 10.52 -9.33
N THR A 250 4.95 11.16 -9.80
CA THR A 250 6.32 10.70 -9.53
C THR A 250 7.03 11.62 -8.56
N LYS A 251 7.60 11.05 -7.51
CA LYS A 251 8.37 11.76 -6.48
C LYS A 251 9.68 11.01 -6.20
N VAL A 252 10.75 11.77 -6.03
CA VAL A 252 12.06 11.22 -5.66
C VAL A 252 12.03 10.92 -4.16
N VAL A 253 12.16 9.66 -3.75
CA VAL A 253 12.21 9.24 -2.33
C VAL A 253 13.64 9.21 -1.78
N LEU A 254 14.64 9.01 -2.64
CA LEU A 254 16.04 9.05 -2.28
C LEU A 254 16.85 9.67 -3.40
N CYS A 255 17.88 10.45 -3.06
CA CYS A 255 18.76 11.10 -4.02
C CYS A 255 20.13 11.31 -3.39
N GLU A 256 21.08 10.45 -3.75
CA GLU A 256 22.46 10.51 -3.26
C GLU A 256 23.43 10.83 -4.41
N GLU A 257 24.41 11.68 -4.12
CA GLU A 257 25.45 12.09 -5.06
C GLU A 257 26.82 11.66 -4.59
N PHE A 258 27.50 10.88 -5.42
CA PHE A 258 28.84 10.38 -5.19
C PHE A 258 29.84 11.17 -6.04
N ARG A 259 30.95 11.58 -5.41
CA ARG A 259 32.00 12.40 -6.03
C ARG A 259 33.06 11.57 -6.77
N ASP A 260 32.78 10.28 -7.00
CA ASP A 260 33.65 9.41 -7.79
C ASP A 260 33.78 9.99 -9.21
N GLN A 261 35.02 10.10 -9.68
CA GLN A 261 35.35 10.58 -11.02
C GLN A 261 35.86 9.44 -11.88
N VAL A 262 35.41 9.40 -13.13
CA VAL A 262 35.87 8.41 -14.11
C VAL A 262 36.47 9.16 -15.27
N ASN A 263 37.77 8.98 -15.48
CA ASN A 263 38.51 9.63 -16.54
C ASN A 263 38.10 9.08 -17.91
N GLY A 264 38.51 9.80 -18.96
CA GLY A 264 38.38 9.30 -20.32
C GLY A 264 39.25 8.05 -20.53
N GLN A 265 38.78 7.14 -21.38
CA GLN A 265 39.50 5.91 -21.77
C GLN A 265 39.82 4.96 -20.61
N THR A 266 39.02 4.99 -19.55
CA THR A 266 39.16 4.10 -18.38
C THR A 266 37.88 3.31 -18.09
N THR A 267 38.02 2.20 -17.39
CA THR A 267 36.91 1.46 -16.78
C THR A 267 36.79 1.80 -15.29
N PHE A 268 35.59 1.66 -14.74
CA PHE A 268 35.29 1.88 -13.33
C PHE A 268 34.22 0.88 -12.90
N GLU A 269 34.35 0.38 -11.67
CA GLU A 269 33.38 -0.51 -11.06
C GLU A 269 33.32 -0.24 -9.56
N LYS A 270 32.10 -0.05 -9.04
CA LYS A 270 31.87 0.17 -7.61
C LYS A 270 30.44 -0.20 -7.22
N GLU A 271 30.30 -0.63 -5.98
CA GLU A 271 29.00 -0.85 -5.34
C GLU A 271 28.65 0.32 -4.41
N TYR A 272 27.40 0.76 -4.52
CA TYR A 272 26.83 1.84 -3.72
C TYR A 272 25.70 1.30 -2.86
N ILE A 273 25.60 1.78 -1.63
CA ILE A 273 24.54 1.37 -0.70
C ILE A 273 23.61 2.56 -0.48
N VAL A 274 22.32 2.38 -0.78
CA VAL A 274 21.29 3.41 -0.60
C VAL A 274 20.10 2.82 0.17
N THR A 275 19.45 3.60 1.03
CA THR A 275 18.32 3.12 1.85
C THR A 275 17.13 4.09 1.79
N PRO A 276 16.08 3.81 0.99
CA PRO A 276 14.91 4.68 0.92
C PRO A 276 14.07 4.59 2.20
N LEU A 277 13.97 5.69 2.95
CA LEU A 277 13.25 5.74 4.23
C LEU A 277 12.18 6.84 4.23
N LEU A 278 10.99 6.54 4.78
CA LEU A 278 9.97 7.58 5.00
C LEU A 278 10.47 8.67 5.95
N ALA A 279 11.29 8.33 6.94
CA ALA A 279 11.85 9.27 7.91
C ALA A 279 12.54 10.48 7.25
N ASN A 280 13.24 10.25 6.13
CA ASN A 280 13.96 11.27 5.37
C ASN A 280 13.04 12.09 4.43
N ASN A 281 11.75 11.78 4.40
CA ASN A 281 10.80 12.29 3.42
C ASN A 281 9.53 12.89 4.06
N LYS A 282 9.47 13.01 5.39
CA LYS A 282 8.29 13.50 6.13
C LYS A 282 7.85 14.92 5.76
N GLU A 283 8.76 15.74 5.23
CA GLU A 283 8.48 17.11 4.78
C GLU A 283 7.92 17.19 3.36
N LYS A 284 7.98 16.09 2.60
CA LYS A 284 7.42 16.03 1.25
C LYS A 284 5.90 15.85 1.31
N TYR A 285 5.26 15.95 0.16
CA TYR A 285 3.83 15.71 -0.02
C TYR A 285 3.57 14.96 -1.32
N GLY A 286 2.44 14.26 -1.37
CA GLY A 286 2.06 13.44 -2.51
C GLY A 286 2.92 12.18 -2.68
N LEU A 287 3.58 11.73 -1.62
CA LEU A 287 4.19 10.39 -1.56
C LEU A 287 3.12 9.38 -1.18
N ALA A 288 3.10 8.22 -1.84
CA ALA A 288 2.24 7.11 -1.45
C ALA A 288 2.83 6.43 -0.20
N LEU A 289 1.99 6.21 0.81
CA LEU A 289 2.30 5.53 2.06
C LEU A 289 1.42 4.29 2.19
N ASP A 290 1.91 3.29 2.92
CA ASP A 290 1.05 2.18 3.32
C ASP A 290 -0.11 2.73 4.18
N GLY A 291 -1.31 2.22 3.96
CA GLY A 291 -2.52 2.69 4.64
C GLY A 291 -2.32 2.81 6.15
N ARG A 292 -2.82 3.90 6.75
CA ARG A 292 -2.57 4.20 8.17
C ARG A 292 -3.79 3.85 9.03
N LEU A 293 -3.65 2.88 9.93
CA LEU A 293 -4.54 2.76 11.09
C LEU A 293 -4.13 3.78 12.16
N LYS A 294 -5.11 4.35 12.88
CA LYS A 294 -4.84 5.37 13.91
C LYS A 294 -3.76 4.89 14.88
N ASP A 295 -2.80 5.76 15.17
CA ASP A 295 -1.69 5.58 16.13
C ASP A 295 -0.59 4.56 15.76
N GLU A 296 -0.56 4.05 14.52
CA GLU A 296 0.55 3.21 14.04
C GLU A 296 1.58 3.99 13.18
N ASP A 297 2.84 3.57 13.30
CA ASP A 297 3.91 3.95 12.37
C ASP A 297 3.58 3.42 10.98
N THR A 298 3.84 4.23 9.95
CA THR A 298 3.65 3.85 8.55
C THR A 298 4.98 3.91 7.81
N ASN A 299 5.05 3.21 6.68
CA ASN A 299 6.18 3.21 5.76
C ASN A 299 5.79 3.86 4.44
N LEU A 300 6.77 3.99 3.54
CA LEU A 300 6.46 4.24 2.13
C LEU A 300 5.53 3.12 1.63
N ALA A 301 4.64 3.42 0.68
CA ALA A 301 3.74 2.39 0.15
C ALA A 301 4.52 1.25 -0.48
N SER A 302 4.11 0.02 -0.21
CA SER A 302 4.68 -1.15 -0.86
C SER A 302 4.36 -1.17 -2.36
N SER A 303 5.27 -1.69 -3.19
CA SER A 303 5.04 -1.89 -4.61
C SER A 303 3.81 -2.76 -4.85
N THR A 304 2.94 -2.36 -5.78
CA THR A 304 1.72 -3.11 -6.09
C THR A 304 2.05 -4.27 -7.02
N ILE A 305 1.86 -5.51 -6.54
CA ILE A 305 1.98 -6.71 -7.36
C ILE A 305 0.58 -7.19 -7.73
N LEU A 306 0.32 -7.29 -9.04
CA LEU A 306 -0.94 -7.75 -9.61
C LEU A 306 -0.74 -9.07 -10.36
N LEU A 307 -1.80 -9.86 -10.44
CA LEU A 307 -1.88 -10.99 -11.36
C LEU A 307 -1.62 -10.53 -12.81
N PRO A 308 -0.83 -11.29 -13.60
CA PRO A 308 -0.64 -10.98 -15.01
C PRO A 308 -1.97 -10.83 -15.75
N GLY A 309 -2.16 -9.70 -16.45
CA GLY A 309 -3.36 -9.43 -17.26
C GLY A 309 -4.48 -8.66 -16.54
N THR A 310 -4.43 -8.47 -15.22
CA THR A 310 -5.50 -7.78 -14.48
C THR A 310 -5.35 -6.26 -14.42
N TYR A 311 -4.21 -5.71 -14.88
CA TYR A 311 -3.87 -4.29 -14.77
C TYR A 311 -4.96 -3.33 -15.30
N LYS A 312 -5.67 -3.71 -16.36
CA LYS A 312 -6.68 -2.87 -16.99
C LYS A 312 -7.98 -2.75 -16.18
N ASP A 313 -8.21 -3.69 -15.27
CA ASP A 313 -9.46 -3.80 -14.51
C ASP A 313 -9.34 -3.22 -13.10
N VAL A 314 -8.12 -2.83 -12.68
CA VAL A 314 -7.89 -2.29 -11.34
C VAL A 314 -8.24 -0.80 -11.30
N GLN A 315 -9.13 -0.44 -10.36
CA GLN A 315 -9.37 0.95 -9.98
C GLN A 315 -8.76 1.21 -8.61
N GLY A 316 -7.92 2.23 -8.47
CA GLY A 316 -7.24 2.54 -7.22
C GLY A 316 -5.92 3.28 -7.43
N ILE A 317 -4.97 3.04 -6.52
CA ILE A 317 -3.62 3.62 -6.56
C ILE A 317 -2.62 2.46 -6.74
N LEU A 318 -1.87 2.49 -7.83
CA LEU A 318 -0.82 1.51 -8.13
C LEU A 318 0.54 2.15 -7.89
N VAL A 319 1.35 1.55 -7.02
CA VAL A 319 2.65 2.09 -6.63
C VAL A 319 3.77 1.27 -7.25
N SER A 320 4.74 1.95 -7.85
CA SER A 320 5.95 1.35 -8.43
C SER A 320 7.17 2.18 -8.07
N TYR A 321 8.34 1.54 -8.08
CA TYR A 321 9.61 2.21 -7.82
C TYR A 321 10.61 1.96 -8.95
N LYS A 322 11.53 2.91 -9.11
CA LYS A 322 12.67 2.75 -10.00
C LYS A 322 13.93 3.36 -9.40
N ILE A 323 15.05 2.68 -9.60
CA ILE A 323 16.39 3.19 -9.31
C ILE A 323 16.92 3.83 -10.59
N LYS A 324 17.48 5.04 -10.46
CA LYS A 324 18.10 5.79 -11.55
C LYS A 324 19.57 6.01 -11.23
N VAL A 325 20.44 5.46 -12.06
CA VAL A 325 21.88 5.76 -12.03
C VAL A 325 22.18 6.79 -13.10
N LYS A 326 22.56 8.00 -12.69
CA LYS A 326 22.85 9.13 -13.57
C LYS A 326 24.33 9.54 -13.48
N LEU A 327 25.04 9.45 -14.60
CA LEU A 327 26.40 9.92 -14.76
C LEU A 327 26.39 11.37 -15.24
N MET A 328 27.08 12.26 -14.53
CA MET A 328 27.29 13.64 -14.95
C MET A 328 28.59 13.75 -15.75
N VAL A 329 28.48 13.90 -17.06
CA VAL A 329 29.62 13.94 -17.98
C VAL A 329 30.01 15.38 -18.25
N ALA A 330 31.30 15.69 -18.13
CA ALA A 330 31.85 16.97 -18.48
C ALA A 330 31.72 17.23 -19.98
N SER A 331 31.16 18.37 -20.37
CA SER A 331 31.26 18.83 -21.76
C SER A 331 32.61 19.49 -22.00
N GLY A 332 33.28 19.09 -23.08
CA GLY A 332 34.55 19.65 -23.52
C GLY A 332 34.31 20.53 -24.75
N GLY A 333 34.68 21.81 -24.66
CA GLY A 333 34.55 22.84 -25.69
C GLY A 333 34.86 24.23 -25.14
N VAL A 334 35.00 25.24 -26.01
CA VAL A 334 35.36 26.64 -25.65
C VAL A 334 34.33 27.32 -24.72
N PHE A 335 33.10 26.81 -24.66
CA PHE A 335 32.04 27.21 -23.70
C PHE A 335 31.94 26.24 -22.49
N GLY A 336 33.02 25.51 -22.19
CA GLY A 336 33.12 24.26 -21.42
C GLY A 336 32.75 24.27 -19.93
N SER A 337 31.88 25.17 -19.48
CA SER A 337 31.38 25.19 -18.10
C SER A 337 29.85 25.19 -17.96
N LEU A 338 29.07 25.41 -19.02
CA LEU A 338 27.63 25.70 -18.88
C LEU A 338 26.66 24.57 -19.25
N ILE A 339 27.12 23.50 -19.92
CA ILE A 339 26.25 22.40 -20.37
C ILE A 339 26.85 21.07 -19.92
N SER A 340 26.26 20.43 -18.91
CA SER A 340 26.57 19.05 -18.52
C SER A 340 25.72 18.07 -19.33
N SER A 341 26.32 17.03 -19.89
CA SER A 341 25.57 15.93 -20.48
C SER A 341 25.34 14.82 -19.45
N TYR A 342 24.25 14.08 -19.59
CA TYR A 342 23.88 13.00 -18.67
C TYR A 342 23.75 11.67 -19.41
N VAL A 343 24.25 10.61 -18.78
CA VAL A 343 23.92 9.22 -19.13
C VAL A 343 23.08 8.70 -17.99
N THR A 344 21.91 8.11 -18.27
CA THR A 344 21.00 7.61 -17.24
C THR A 344 20.62 6.17 -17.56
N ALA A 345 20.78 5.28 -16.59
CA ALA A 345 20.18 3.95 -16.58
C ALA A 345 19.03 3.94 -15.56
N GLU A 346 17.90 3.33 -15.92
CA GLU A 346 16.75 3.15 -15.03
C GLU A 346 16.49 1.65 -14.88
N MET A 347 16.31 1.17 -13.65
CA MET A 347 15.98 -0.22 -13.33
C MET A 347 14.77 -0.27 -12.40
N PRO A 348 13.87 -1.26 -12.54
CA PRO A 348 12.73 -1.41 -11.65
C PRO A 348 13.19 -1.75 -10.22
N LEU A 349 12.37 -1.41 -9.24
CA LEU A 349 12.58 -1.80 -7.84
C LEU A 349 11.25 -2.27 -7.25
N ILE A 350 11.25 -3.44 -6.61
CA ILE A 350 10.12 -3.89 -5.80
C ILE A 350 10.47 -3.62 -4.33
N LEU A 351 9.76 -2.70 -3.68
CA LEU A 351 9.95 -2.34 -2.28
C LEU A 351 8.70 -2.74 -1.49
N MET A 352 8.80 -3.63 -0.51
CA MET A 352 7.64 -4.17 0.19
C MET A 352 7.87 -4.34 1.70
N SER A 353 6.80 -4.55 2.45
CA SER A 353 6.92 -4.96 3.85
C SER A 353 7.32 -6.44 3.97
N PRO A 354 8.19 -6.81 4.92
CA PRO A 354 8.52 -8.21 5.15
C PRO A 354 7.32 -8.94 5.76
N LYS A 355 7.18 -10.23 5.47
CA LYS A 355 6.22 -11.06 6.19
C LYS A 355 6.58 -11.06 7.68
N PRO A 356 5.60 -10.85 8.59
CA PRO A 356 5.86 -10.99 10.01
C PRO A 356 6.36 -12.42 10.28
N LYS A 357 7.40 -12.55 11.11
CA LYS A 357 7.81 -13.87 11.61
C LYS A 357 6.62 -14.43 12.37
N VAL A 358 6.07 -15.55 11.90
CA VAL A 358 4.95 -16.25 12.53
C VAL A 358 5.32 -16.46 14.00
N GLY A 359 4.73 -15.67 14.89
CA GLY A 359 4.61 -16.04 16.29
C GLY A 359 3.63 -17.20 16.38
N PRO A 360 3.68 -18.03 17.44
CA PRO A 360 2.76 -19.15 17.56
C PRO A 360 1.33 -18.66 17.36
N ASP A 361 0.66 -19.25 16.36
CA ASP A 361 -0.73 -18.98 16.08
C ASP A 361 -1.54 -19.26 17.35
N ILE A 362 -2.69 -18.62 17.47
CA ILE A 362 -3.65 -18.81 18.58
C ILE A 362 -3.95 -20.30 18.83
N MET A 363 -3.70 -21.15 17.82
CA MET A 363 -3.88 -22.60 17.83
C MET A 363 -2.85 -23.38 18.67
N ASP A 364 -1.73 -22.78 19.08
CA ASP A 364 -0.70 -23.45 19.91
C ASP A 364 -0.83 -23.15 21.42
N LEU A 365 -1.87 -22.41 21.82
CA LEU A 365 -2.12 -22.18 23.25
C LEU A 365 -2.88 -23.37 23.84
N PRO A 366 -2.33 -24.06 24.85
CA PRO A 366 -3.06 -25.14 25.52
C PRO A 366 -4.37 -24.58 26.12
N PRO A 367 -5.43 -25.40 26.18
CA PRO A 367 -6.68 -24.97 26.81
C PRO A 367 -6.39 -24.50 28.24
N VAL A 368 -6.88 -23.31 28.57
CA VAL A 368 -6.80 -22.78 29.93
C VAL A 368 -7.69 -23.68 30.79
N GLU A 369 -7.06 -24.54 31.59
CA GLU A 369 -7.75 -25.23 32.67
C GLU A 369 -8.15 -24.17 33.71
N ASN A 370 -9.45 -23.92 33.80
CA ASN A 370 -10.03 -23.15 34.89
C ASN A 370 -10.00 -24.04 36.14
N ASN A 371 -9.19 -23.65 37.13
CA ASN A 371 -9.31 -24.13 38.50
C ASN A 371 -10.22 -23.18 39.31
#